data_AF-A0A7W9GJU0-F1
#
_entry.id   AF-A0A7W9GJU0-F1
#
_cell.length_a   1.000
_cell.length_b   1.000
_cell.length_c   1.000
_cell.angle_alpha   90.00
_cell.angle_beta   90.00
_cell.angle_gamma   90.00
#
_symmetry.space_group_name_H-M   'P 1'
#
loop_
_entity.id
_entity.type
_entity.pdbx_description
1 polymer ?
#
loop_
_entity_poly.entity_id
_entity_poly.type
_entity_poly.pdbx_seq_one_letter_code
_entity_poly.pdbx_strand_id
1 'polypeptide(L)'
;MKRILAVLAAAAALALGGLPAAAAGGWAVTYLDPVPSRFEGGTSYALGFWVLQHGSHPFEGELGAVGLRFTRADGKSLLFDGTALPEAGHYATSVVVPEGVWKVEGVQGLFQPYEVGTLTVPGGLKVKPVPAELVAPMPAGKSFWGAVRPPGFPDGGSAVITRTPQGQGSAGATDVGRESSVPVWGRKAPVVPVWGRKAPVVPVWGRSPAGCLSTRW
;
A
#
# COMPACT_ATOMS: atom_id res chain seq x y z
N MET A 1 -27.99 -47.30 -1.06
CA MET A 1 -26.58 -46.91 -1.31
C MET A 1 -26.42 -45.75 -2.30
N LYS A 2 -27.01 -45.81 -3.51
CA LYS A 2 -26.91 -44.72 -4.51
C LYS A 2 -27.42 -43.34 -4.04
N ARG A 3 -28.48 -43.31 -3.22
CA ARG A 3 -29.03 -42.07 -2.62
C ARG A 3 -28.15 -41.45 -1.54
N ILE A 4 -27.40 -42.28 -0.79
CA ILE A 4 -26.50 -41.82 0.28
C ILE A 4 -25.21 -41.24 -0.32
N LEU A 5 -24.71 -41.86 -1.40
CA LEU A 5 -23.56 -41.33 -2.16
C LEU A 5 -23.88 -39.99 -2.84
N ALA A 6 -25.11 -39.79 -3.33
CA ALA A 6 -25.52 -38.52 -3.92
C ALA A 6 -25.59 -37.37 -2.89
N VAL A 7 -26.06 -37.66 -1.66
CA VAL A 7 -26.12 -36.66 -0.58
C VAL A 7 -24.72 -36.30 -0.06
N LEU A 8 -23.82 -37.29 0.04
CA LEU A 8 -22.41 -37.03 0.41
C LEU A 8 -21.66 -36.25 -0.66
N ALA A 9 -21.91 -36.50 -1.94
CA ALA A 9 -21.31 -35.73 -3.04
C ALA A 9 -21.80 -34.28 -3.07
N ALA A 10 -23.08 -34.03 -2.78
CA ALA A 10 -23.63 -32.68 -2.70
C ALA A 10 -23.09 -31.91 -1.47
N ALA A 11 -22.95 -32.58 -0.32
CA ALA A 11 -22.34 -31.98 0.88
C ALA A 11 -20.84 -31.69 0.71
N ALA A 12 -20.11 -32.55 -0.01
CA ALA A 12 -18.71 -32.32 -0.35
C ALA A 12 -18.53 -31.17 -1.35
N ALA A 13 -19.44 -31.02 -2.33
CA ALA A 13 -19.42 -29.90 -3.27
C ALA A 13 -19.70 -28.55 -2.59
N LEU A 14 -20.55 -28.53 -1.55
CA LEU A 14 -20.79 -27.34 -0.71
C LEU A 14 -19.61 -27.01 0.22
N ALA A 15 -18.81 -28.00 0.63
CA ALA A 15 -17.61 -27.80 1.43
C ALA A 15 -16.39 -27.33 0.61
N LEU A 16 -16.35 -27.64 -0.69
CA LEU A 16 -15.26 -27.26 -1.60
C LEU A 16 -15.56 -25.95 -2.37
N GLY A 17 -16.83 -25.56 -2.49
CA GLY A 17 -17.25 -24.29 -3.05
C GLY A 17 -17.39 -23.22 -1.98
N GLY A 18 -16.27 -22.69 -1.48
CA GLY A 18 -16.30 -21.50 -0.63
C GLY A 18 -17.00 -20.37 -1.36
N LEU A 19 -18.22 -20.03 -0.94
CA LEU A 19 -18.89 -18.80 -1.37
C LEU A 19 -17.94 -17.64 -1.07
N PRO A 20 -17.75 -16.67 -1.99
CA PRO A 20 -16.96 -15.50 -1.65
C PRO A 20 -17.68 -14.81 -0.47
N ALA A 21 -16.98 -14.69 0.67
CA ALA A 21 -17.47 -14.01 1.87
C ALA A 21 -17.74 -12.50 1.66
N ALA A 22 -17.71 -12.03 0.41
CA ALA A 22 -18.05 -10.68 -0.01
C ALA A 22 -19.54 -10.32 0.22
N ALA A 23 -20.41 -11.26 0.58
CA ALA A 23 -21.85 -11.04 0.65
C ALA A 23 -22.41 -10.58 2.02
N ALA A 24 -21.58 -10.27 3.02
CA ALA A 24 -22.07 -9.94 4.38
C ALA A 24 -21.31 -8.81 5.11
N GLY A 25 -20.88 -7.75 4.41
CA GLY A 25 -20.27 -6.58 5.07
C GLY A 25 -18.91 -6.85 5.74
N GLY A 26 -18.28 -7.99 5.43
CA GLY A 26 -17.04 -8.46 6.04
C GLY A 26 -15.79 -8.26 5.19
N TRP A 27 -15.61 -7.10 4.55
CA TRP A 27 -14.40 -6.80 3.80
C TRP A 27 -13.77 -5.48 4.20
N ALA A 28 -12.47 -5.39 3.97
CA ALA A 28 -11.68 -4.16 4.07
C ALA A 28 -10.76 -4.03 2.86
N VAL A 29 -10.35 -2.80 2.59
CA VAL A 29 -9.39 -2.44 1.55
C VAL A 29 -8.14 -1.87 2.19
N THR A 30 -6.98 -2.34 1.74
CA THR A 30 -5.69 -1.79 2.16
C THR A 30 -5.23 -0.72 1.17
N TYR A 31 -5.05 0.51 1.65
CA TYR A 31 -4.47 1.62 0.89
C TYR A 31 -3.02 1.83 1.35
N LEU A 32 -2.11 2.14 0.43
CA LEU A 32 -0.74 2.52 0.79
C LEU A 32 -0.59 4.03 0.83
N ASP A 33 0.21 4.51 1.77
CA ASP A 33 0.79 5.84 1.69
C ASP A 33 1.74 5.94 0.47
N PRO A 34 2.18 7.15 0.07
CA PRO A 34 3.18 7.29 -0.97
C PRO A 34 4.42 6.43 -0.70
N VAL A 35 4.67 5.47 -1.59
CA VAL A 35 5.79 4.55 -1.47
C VAL A 35 7.03 5.09 -2.18
N PRO A 36 8.25 4.63 -1.81
CA PRO A 36 9.45 4.92 -2.55
C PRO A 36 9.31 4.62 -4.04
N SER A 37 9.88 5.48 -4.89
CA SER A 37 9.88 5.27 -6.35
C SER A 37 10.74 4.06 -6.76
N ARG A 38 11.71 3.68 -5.91
CA ARG A 38 12.56 2.50 -6.12
C ARG A 38 12.85 1.77 -4.79
N PHE A 39 12.89 0.45 -4.88
CA PHE A 39 13.29 -0.50 -3.87
C PHE A 39 14.55 -1.23 -4.32
N GLU A 40 15.50 -1.40 -3.41
CA GLU A 40 16.69 -2.23 -3.56
C GLU A 40 16.58 -3.49 -2.70
N GLY A 41 17.21 -4.58 -3.15
CA GLY A 41 17.29 -5.82 -2.39
C GLY A 41 17.97 -5.63 -1.05
N GLY A 42 17.36 -6.15 0.02
CA GLY A 42 17.96 -6.14 1.37
C GLY A 42 18.02 -4.77 2.05
N THR A 43 17.50 -3.72 1.43
CA THR A 43 17.37 -2.39 2.04
C THR A 43 16.07 -2.30 2.83
N SER A 44 16.13 -1.65 3.99
CA SER A 44 14.96 -1.41 4.84
C SER A 44 14.17 -0.20 4.37
N TYR A 45 12.85 -0.35 4.24
CA TYR A 45 11.93 0.73 3.89
C TYR A 45 10.79 0.79 4.91
N ALA A 46 10.48 2.00 5.38
CA ALA A 46 9.28 2.25 6.16
C ALA A 46 8.09 2.48 5.22
N LEU A 47 7.02 1.70 5.40
CA LEU A 47 5.79 1.81 4.61
C LEU A 47 4.62 2.09 5.56
N GLY A 48 3.85 3.12 5.24
CA GLY A 48 2.57 3.39 5.87
C GLY A 48 1.41 2.86 5.02
N PHE A 49 0.35 2.39 5.68
CA PHE A 49 -0.81 1.83 5.02
C PHE A 49 -2.07 1.93 5.89
N TRP A 50 -3.22 1.95 5.24
CA TRP A 50 -4.53 2.09 5.87
C TRP A 50 -5.36 0.84 5.62
N VAL A 51 -6.08 0.36 6.64
CA VAL A 51 -7.06 -0.73 6.52
C VAL A 51 -8.45 -0.14 6.74
N LEU A 52 -9.24 -0.06 5.66
CA LEU A 52 -10.55 0.58 5.69
C LEU A 52 -11.66 -0.43 5.45
N GLN A 53 -12.58 -0.57 6.41
CA GLN A 53 -13.80 -1.32 6.25
C GLN A 53 -14.62 -0.73 5.09
N HIS A 54 -15.08 -1.62 4.23
CA HIS A 54 -15.80 -1.28 3.00
C HIS A 54 -15.10 -0.24 2.13
N GLY A 55 -13.76 -0.16 2.26
CA GLY A 55 -12.92 0.77 1.53
C GLY A 55 -13.13 2.25 1.84
N SER A 56 -13.91 2.63 2.86
CA SER A 56 -14.29 4.04 3.05
C SER A 56 -14.10 4.60 4.45
N HIS A 57 -13.97 3.76 5.48
CA HIS A 57 -13.84 4.20 6.87
C HIS A 57 -13.07 3.16 7.70
N PRO A 58 -12.50 3.54 8.87
CA PRO A 58 -11.84 2.59 9.75
C PRO A 58 -12.84 1.58 10.33
N PHE A 59 -12.36 0.36 10.60
CA PHE A 59 -13.13 -0.60 11.38
C PHE A 59 -13.18 -0.15 12.85
N GLU A 60 -14.37 -0.11 13.43
CA GLU A 60 -14.57 0.17 14.85
C GLU A 60 -14.56 -1.15 15.63
N GLY A 61 -13.41 -1.51 16.17
CA GLY A 61 -13.22 -2.71 16.99
C GLY A 61 -11.82 -3.30 16.85
N GLU A 62 -11.66 -4.52 17.38
CA GLU A 62 -10.39 -5.24 17.32
C GLU A 62 -10.25 -5.99 15.99
N LEU A 63 -9.31 -5.57 15.15
CA LEU A 63 -9.02 -6.24 13.88
C LEU A 63 -8.28 -7.57 14.09
N GLY A 64 -7.41 -7.66 15.09
CA GLY A 64 -6.41 -8.72 15.22
C GLY A 64 -5.15 -8.40 14.41
N ALA A 65 -4.52 -9.42 13.83
CA ALA A 65 -3.25 -9.26 13.13
C ALA A 65 -3.39 -8.41 11.85
N VAL A 66 -2.64 -7.31 11.78
CA VAL A 66 -2.60 -6.40 10.64
C VAL A 66 -1.15 -6.29 10.14
N GLY A 67 -0.94 -6.26 8.83
CA GLY A 67 0.41 -6.22 8.26
C GLY A 67 0.43 -6.25 6.73
N LEU A 68 1.62 -6.40 6.16
CA LEU A 68 1.82 -6.58 4.72
C LEU A 68 2.49 -7.94 4.45
N ARG A 69 1.89 -8.71 3.56
CA ARG A 69 2.41 -9.99 3.09
C ARG A 69 2.95 -9.86 1.66
N PHE A 70 4.17 -10.35 1.47
CA PHE A 70 4.86 -10.37 0.18
C PHE A 70 5.05 -11.82 -0.23
N THR A 71 4.42 -12.25 -1.32
CA THR A 71 4.47 -13.64 -1.77
C THR A 71 5.05 -13.74 -3.17
N ARG A 72 6.06 -14.59 -3.35
CA ARG A 72 6.68 -14.88 -4.65
C ARG A 72 5.97 -16.06 -5.32
N ALA A 73 6.14 -16.18 -6.64
CA ALA A 73 5.56 -17.27 -7.44
C ALA A 73 6.01 -18.68 -7.00
N ASP A 74 7.17 -18.81 -6.37
CA ASP A 74 7.68 -20.07 -5.80
C ASP A 74 7.03 -20.42 -4.43
N GLY A 75 6.07 -19.62 -3.97
CA GLY A 75 5.36 -19.82 -2.71
C GLY A 75 6.06 -19.22 -1.49
N LYS A 76 7.28 -18.67 -1.63
CA LYS A 76 7.94 -17.99 -0.52
C LYS A 76 7.17 -16.76 -0.11
N SER A 77 6.96 -16.60 1.19
CA SER A 77 6.23 -15.47 1.75
C SER A 77 7.01 -14.79 2.86
N LEU A 78 6.97 -13.46 2.86
CA LEU A 78 7.41 -12.61 3.96
C LEU A 78 6.18 -11.92 4.55
N LEU A 79 6.09 -11.88 5.88
CA LEU A 79 5.06 -11.15 6.59
C LEU A 79 5.74 -10.07 7.42
N PHE A 80 5.24 -8.85 7.31
CA PHE A 80 5.68 -7.71 8.09
C PHE A 80 4.50 -7.17 8.87
N ASP A 81 4.57 -7.27 10.19
CA ASP A 81 3.50 -6.83 11.07
C ASP A 81 3.37 -5.30 11.05
N GLY A 82 2.12 -4.84 11.06
CA GLY A 82 1.76 -3.44 11.13
C GLY A 82 1.72 -2.96 12.57
N THR A 83 2.33 -1.81 12.82
CA THR A 83 2.21 -1.07 14.08
C THR A 83 1.15 0.01 13.89
N ALA A 84 0.13 0.04 14.76
CA ALA A 84 -0.91 1.06 14.70
C ALA A 84 -0.32 2.46 14.93
N LEU A 85 -0.79 3.43 14.15
CA LEU A 85 -0.51 4.85 14.30
C LEU A 85 -1.67 5.56 15.04
N PRO A 86 -1.50 6.84 15.44
CA PRO A 86 -2.56 7.57 16.15
C PRO A 86 -3.88 7.68 15.38
N GLU A 87 -3.81 7.72 14.05
CA GLU A 87 -4.97 7.76 13.17
C GLU A 87 -5.64 6.39 13.06
N ALA A 88 -6.96 6.35 13.27
CA ALA A 88 -7.72 5.10 13.22
C ALA A 88 -7.57 4.41 11.86
N GLY A 89 -7.21 3.12 11.89
CA GLY A 89 -7.00 2.31 10.70
C GLY A 89 -5.69 2.59 9.96
N HIS A 90 -4.81 3.46 10.47
CA HIS A 90 -3.49 3.75 9.91
C HIS A 90 -2.41 2.92 10.61
N TYR A 91 -1.50 2.35 9.84
CA TYR A 91 -0.45 1.46 10.31
C TYR A 91 0.87 1.79 9.61
N ALA A 92 1.98 1.48 10.27
CA ALA A 92 3.31 1.51 9.68
C ALA A 92 4.04 0.18 9.87
N THR A 93 4.88 -0.19 8.92
CA THR A 93 5.78 -1.35 9.05
C THR A 93 7.12 -1.08 8.38
N SER A 94 8.16 -1.79 8.82
CA SER A 94 9.49 -1.76 8.19
C SER A 94 9.71 -3.04 7.40
N VAL A 95 9.92 -2.92 6.09
CA VAL A 95 10.10 -4.06 5.18
C VAL A 95 11.52 -4.18 4.70
N VAL A 96 12.04 -5.41 4.65
CA VAL A 96 13.31 -5.75 4.02
C VAL A 96 13.03 -6.87 3.02
N VAL A 97 13.03 -6.54 1.73
CA VAL A 97 12.59 -7.46 0.69
C VAL A 97 13.78 -7.84 -0.21
N PRO A 98 14.05 -9.13 -0.45
CA PRO A 98 15.10 -9.54 -1.36
C PRO A 98 14.67 -9.39 -2.83
N GLU A 99 15.64 -9.47 -3.73
CA GLU A 99 15.40 -9.36 -5.17
C GLU A 99 14.38 -10.39 -5.68
N GLY A 100 13.48 -9.93 -6.56
CA GLY A 100 12.42 -10.74 -7.14
C GLY A 100 11.17 -9.94 -7.47
N VAL A 101 10.14 -10.69 -7.87
CA VAL A 101 8.79 -10.18 -8.12
C VAL A 101 7.87 -10.74 -7.04
N TRP A 102 7.17 -9.85 -6.35
CA TRP A 102 6.38 -10.14 -5.17
C TRP A 102 4.96 -9.65 -5.35
N LYS A 103 3.98 -10.52 -5.16
CA LYS A 103 2.59 -10.10 -4.90
C LYS A 103 2.55 -9.48 -3.51
N VAL A 104 1.94 -8.31 -3.39
CA VAL A 104 1.78 -7.59 -2.12
C VAL A 104 0.33 -7.64 -1.72
N GLU A 105 0.07 -8.10 -0.49
CA GLU A 105 -1.26 -8.20 0.10
C GLU A 105 -1.28 -7.51 1.46
N GLY A 106 -2.37 -6.79 1.76
CA GLY A 106 -2.68 -6.36 3.11
C GLY A 106 -3.24 -7.52 3.91
N VAL A 107 -2.65 -7.80 5.07
CA VAL A 107 -3.22 -8.67 6.09
C VAL A 107 -4.09 -7.78 6.98
N GLN A 108 -5.38 -8.11 7.09
CA GLN A 108 -6.41 -7.21 7.63
C GLN A 108 -7.22 -7.88 8.75
N GLY A 109 -6.57 -8.74 9.52
CA GLY A 109 -7.17 -9.36 10.70
C GLY A 109 -8.35 -10.27 10.36
N LEU A 110 -9.52 -9.95 10.92
CA LEU A 110 -10.78 -10.67 10.66
C LEU A 110 -11.27 -10.56 9.21
N PHE A 111 -10.74 -9.62 8.43
CA PHE A 111 -11.09 -9.45 7.02
C PHE A 111 -10.19 -10.29 6.10
N GLN A 112 -10.70 -10.61 4.91
CA GLN A 112 -9.91 -11.27 3.88
C GLN A 112 -8.68 -10.43 3.51
N PRO A 113 -7.53 -11.07 3.18
CA PRO A 113 -6.39 -10.36 2.64
C PRO A 113 -6.77 -9.59 1.38
N TYR A 114 -6.24 -8.38 1.25
CA TYR A 114 -6.51 -7.52 0.09
C TYR A 114 -5.27 -7.45 -0.80
N GLU A 115 -5.42 -7.74 -2.09
CA GLU A 115 -4.29 -7.64 -3.02
C GLU A 115 -4.00 -6.17 -3.36
N VAL A 116 -2.88 -5.66 -2.83
CA VAL A 116 -2.44 -4.28 -3.00
C VAL A 116 -1.75 -4.09 -4.35
N GLY A 117 -0.95 -5.05 -4.80
CA GLY A 117 -0.26 -4.93 -6.08
C GLY A 117 0.95 -5.83 -6.24
N THR A 118 1.92 -5.37 -7.03
CA THR A 118 3.11 -6.14 -7.36
C THR A 118 4.37 -5.30 -7.18
N LEU A 119 5.27 -5.76 -6.32
CA LEU A 119 6.60 -5.17 -6.11
C LEU A 119 7.63 -5.92 -6.96
N THR A 120 8.45 -5.19 -7.70
CA THR A 120 9.68 -5.71 -8.33
C THR A 120 10.89 -5.15 -7.60
N VAL A 121 11.83 -6.00 -7.21
CA VAL A 121 13.08 -5.65 -6.52
C VAL A 121 14.28 -6.20 -7.31
N PRO A 122 15.26 -5.38 -7.72
CA PRO A 122 15.22 -3.93 -7.64
C PRO A 122 14.18 -3.35 -8.63
N GLY A 123 13.51 -2.27 -8.25
CA GLY A 123 12.40 -1.75 -9.05
C GLY A 123 11.39 -0.99 -8.21
N GLY A 124 10.12 -1.00 -8.62
CA GLY A 124 9.06 -0.25 -7.92
C GLY A 124 7.86 -1.12 -7.58
N LEU A 125 7.01 -0.58 -6.70
CA LEU A 125 5.70 -1.15 -6.40
C LEU A 125 4.65 -0.58 -7.35
N LYS A 126 4.03 -1.45 -8.15
CA LYS A 126 2.84 -1.13 -8.94
C LYS A 126 1.60 -1.45 -8.11
N VAL A 127 0.99 -0.41 -7.55
CA VAL A 127 -0.27 -0.52 -6.78
C VAL A 127 -1.43 -0.74 -7.75
N LYS A 128 -2.27 -1.72 -7.46
CA LYS A 128 -3.52 -1.94 -8.20
C LYS A 128 -4.53 -0.86 -7.81
N PRO A 129 -5.26 -0.27 -8.78
CA PRO A 129 -6.38 0.60 -8.47
C PRO A 129 -7.40 -0.13 -7.59
N VAL A 130 -7.98 0.59 -6.62
CA VAL A 130 -9.06 0.04 -5.81
C VAL A 130 -10.31 -0.11 -6.68
N PRO A 131 -10.88 -1.33 -6.78
CA PRO A 131 -12.14 -1.54 -7.49
C PRO A 131 -13.27 -0.73 -6.83
N ALA A 132 -14.06 -0.02 -7.64
CA ALA A 132 -15.10 0.90 -7.16
C ALA A 132 -16.18 0.16 -6.35
N GLU A 133 -16.46 -1.08 -6.71
CA GLU A 133 -17.41 -1.96 -6.04
C GLU A 133 -17.00 -2.34 -4.61
N LEU A 134 -15.72 -2.20 -4.25
CA LEU A 134 -15.24 -2.44 -2.90
C LEU A 134 -15.34 -1.20 -2.00
N VAL A 135 -15.79 -0.07 -2.54
CA VAL A 135 -15.93 1.18 -1.80
C VAL A 135 -17.40 1.48 -1.58
N ALA A 136 -17.88 1.20 -0.37
CA ALA A 136 -19.23 1.57 0.05
C ALA A 136 -19.25 3.02 0.58
N PRO A 137 -20.41 3.71 0.52
CA PRO A 137 -20.56 5.01 1.16
C PRO A 137 -20.20 4.95 2.64
N MET A 138 -19.64 6.04 3.16
CA MET A 138 -19.38 6.13 4.59
C MET A 138 -20.70 6.11 5.38
N PRO A 139 -20.71 5.57 6.61
CA PRO A 139 -21.85 5.66 7.51
C PRO A 139 -22.31 7.11 7.70
N ALA A 140 -23.61 7.35 7.55
CA ALA A 140 -24.19 8.69 7.68
C ALA A 140 -23.92 9.28 9.08
N GLY A 141 -23.58 10.57 9.13
CA GLY A 141 -23.36 11.30 10.37
C GLY A 141 -22.02 11.03 11.07
N LYS A 142 -21.13 10.21 10.49
CA LYS A 142 -19.77 10.01 10.99
C LYS A 142 -18.74 10.73 10.12
N SER A 143 -17.83 11.45 10.78
CA SER A 143 -16.62 12.00 10.15
C SER A 143 -15.40 11.32 10.77
N PHE A 144 -14.71 10.51 9.98
CA PHE A 144 -13.52 9.79 10.43
C PHE A 144 -12.23 10.56 10.16
N TRP A 145 -12.27 11.57 9.30
CA TRP A 145 -11.07 12.19 8.75
C TRP A 145 -10.82 13.57 9.34
N GLY A 146 -9.57 13.79 9.75
CA GLY A 146 -9.03 15.08 10.14
C GLY A 146 -7.97 15.56 9.15
N ALA A 147 -6.92 16.21 9.65
CA ALA A 147 -5.80 16.67 8.84
C ALA A 147 -5.02 15.53 8.18
N VAL A 148 -4.93 14.38 8.85
CA VAL A 148 -4.32 13.15 8.34
C VAL A 148 -5.43 12.19 7.90
N ARG A 149 -5.29 11.64 6.69
CA ARG A 149 -6.28 10.78 6.04
C ARG A 149 -5.64 9.95 4.93
N PRO A 150 -6.30 8.86 4.49
CA PRO A 150 -5.77 8.04 3.41
C PRO A 150 -5.63 8.84 2.09
N PRO A 151 -4.65 8.50 1.23
CA PRO A 151 -4.49 9.17 -0.05
C PRO A 151 -5.75 9.08 -0.92
N GLY A 152 -6.13 10.21 -1.52
CA GLY A 152 -7.32 10.30 -2.40
C GLY A 152 -8.64 10.52 -1.66
N PHE A 153 -8.64 10.70 -0.33
CA PHE A 153 -9.83 11.07 0.43
C PHE A 153 -9.85 12.60 0.64
N PRO A 154 -10.98 13.29 0.37
CA PRO A 154 -11.12 14.72 0.57
C PRO A 154 -11.39 15.05 2.05
N ASP A 155 -11.27 16.32 2.39
CA ASP A 155 -11.74 16.85 3.67
C ASP A 155 -13.26 16.60 3.80
N GLY A 156 -13.68 15.95 4.89
CA GLY A 156 -15.12 15.77 5.17
C GLY A 156 -15.84 14.62 4.45
N GLY A 157 -15.16 13.77 3.64
CA GLY A 157 -15.69 12.43 3.36
C GLY A 157 -15.51 11.78 1.97
N SER A 158 -15.44 10.44 1.98
CA SER A 158 -15.42 9.45 0.88
C SER A 158 -14.28 9.52 -0.14
N ALA A 159 -13.68 8.36 -0.46
CA ALA A 159 -12.60 8.22 -1.44
C ALA A 159 -12.99 8.80 -2.81
N VAL A 160 -12.07 9.55 -3.44
CA VAL A 160 -12.17 9.87 -4.86
C VAL A 160 -11.76 8.63 -5.65
N ILE A 161 -12.73 7.90 -6.18
CA ILE A 161 -12.46 6.81 -7.13
C ILE A 161 -12.00 7.42 -8.45
N THR A 162 -10.73 7.21 -8.81
CA THR A 162 -10.24 7.51 -10.17
C THR A 162 -10.91 6.54 -11.15
N ARG A 163 -12.07 6.92 -11.68
CA ARG A 163 -12.69 6.22 -12.81
C ARG A 163 -11.78 6.38 -14.02
N THR A 164 -11.16 5.29 -14.48
CA THR A 164 -10.60 5.24 -15.83
C THR A 164 -11.75 5.49 -16.82
N PRO A 165 -11.64 6.43 -17.78
CA PRO A 165 -12.67 6.63 -18.78
C PRO A 165 -12.78 5.36 -19.63
N GLN A 166 -13.84 4.59 -19.41
CA GLN A 166 -14.19 3.47 -20.27
C GLN A 166 -14.78 4.07 -21.55
N GLY A 167 -14.06 3.90 -22.66
CA GLY A 167 -14.41 4.48 -23.95
C GLY A 167 -15.83 4.09 -24.37
N GLN A 168 -16.70 5.10 -24.50
CA GLN A 168 -17.93 4.99 -25.27
C GLN A 168 -17.59 5.29 -26.73
N GLY A 169 -17.78 4.29 -27.58
CA GLY A 169 -17.69 4.43 -29.02
C GLY A 169 -18.85 5.24 -29.59
N SER A 170 -18.46 6.21 -30.44
CA SER A 170 -19.08 6.67 -31.68
C SER A 170 -20.55 7.08 -31.70
N ALA A 171 -20.76 8.40 -31.85
CA ALA A 171 -21.70 8.94 -32.82
C ALA A 171 -21.06 10.18 -33.47
N GLY A 172 -20.93 10.14 -34.80
CA GLY A 172 -20.28 11.20 -35.56
C GLY A 172 -21.09 12.48 -35.62
N ALA A 173 -20.38 13.60 -35.63
CA ALA A 173 -20.80 14.83 -36.29
C ALA A 173 -19.54 15.61 -36.66
N THR A 174 -19.32 15.72 -37.97
CA THR A 174 -18.43 16.69 -38.60
C THR A 174 -18.92 18.09 -38.29
N ASP A 175 -18.08 18.99 -37.75
CA ASP A 175 -18.03 20.37 -38.22
C ASP A 175 -16.73 21.11 -37.80
N VAL A 176 -16.06 21.55 -38.86
CA VAL A 176 -15.12 22.64 -39.10
C VAL A 176 -14.75 23.59 -37.94
N GLY A 177 -13.44 23.67 -37.70
CA GLY A 177 -12.68 24.92 -37.60
C GLY A 177 -13.01 25.92 -36.48
N ARG A 178 -12.22 25.87 -35.41
CA ARG A 178 -11.79 27.10 -34.72
C ARG A 178 -10.45 26.92 -34.01
N GLU A 179 -9.44 27.52 -34.61
CA GLU A 179 -8.15 27.81 -34.01
C GLU A 179 -8.36 28.81 -32.86
N SER A 180 -7.98 28.44 -31.64
CA SER A 180 -7.89 29.37 -30.52
C SER A 180 -6.91 28.87 -29.46
N SER A 181 -5.69 29.38 -29.58
CA SER A 181 -4.85 29.94 -28.51
C SER A 181 -4.69 29.15 -27.22
N VAL A 182 -3.55 28.47 -27.11
CA VAL A 182 -2.97 27.99 -25.85
C VAL A 182 -2.44 29.21 -25.06
N PRO A 183 -2.90 29.50 -23.83
CA PRO A 183 -2.16 30.40 -22.97
C PRO A 183 -1.01 29.62 -22.31
N VAL A 184 0.21 29.94 -22.71
CA VAL A 184 1.45 29.58 -21.99
C VAL A 184 1.41 30.27 -20.63
N TRP A 185 1.13 29.51 -19.57
CA TRP A 185 1.35 29.97 -18.20
C TRP A 185 2.78 29.64 -17.77
N GLY A 186 3.49 30.68 -17.39
CA GLY A 186 4.93 30.71 -17.17
C GLY A 186 5.43 29.70 -16.13
N ARG A 187 6.58 29.10 -16.45
CA ARG A 187 7.40 28.35 -15.52
C ARG A 187 7.87 29.28 -14.41
N LYS A 188 7.40 29.08 -13.18
CA LYS A 188 8.16 29.44 -11.98
C LYS A 188 8.72 28.15 -11.38
N ALA A 189 10.04 28.00 -11.48
CA ALA A 189 10.77 26.97 -10.76
C ALA A 189 10.59 27.18 -9.25
N PRO A 190 10.38 26.12 -8.45
CA PRO A 190 10.47 26.25 -7.00
C PRO A 190 11.93 26.48 -6.62
N VAL A 191 12.18 27.59 -5.91
CA VAL A 191 13.42 27.82 -5.15
C VAL A 191 13.48 26.76 -4.06
N VAL A 192 14.48 25.89 -4.12
CA VAL A 192 14.80 24.93 -3.06
C VAL A 192 15.55 25.68 -1.95
N PRO A 193 15.07 25.70 -0.70
CA PRO A 193 15.89 26.19 0.40
C PRO A 193 17.03 25.21 0.68
N VAL A 194 18.27 25.66 0.47
CA VAL A 194 19.48 25.00 0.95
C VAL A 194 19.46 25.07 2.48
N TRP A 195 19.22 23.93 3.12
CA TRP A 195 19.48 23.77 4.55
C TRP A 195 20.94 23.39 4.73
N GLY A 196 21.68 24.26 5.42
CA GLY A 196 23.11 24.13 5.66
C GLY A 196 23.46 22.83 6.39
N ARG A 197 24.37 22.06 5.79
CA ARG A 197 25.03 20.94 6.44
C ARG A 197 25.93 21.50 7.56
N LYS A 198 25.60 21.23 8.82
CA LYS A 198 26.62 21.19 9.87
C LYS A 198 27.25 19.80 9.84
N ALA A 199 28.51 19.74 9.43
CA ALA A 199 29.32 18.54 9.56
C ALA A 199 29.55 18.22 11.04
N PRO A 200 29.50 16.95 11.47
CA PRO A 200 29.99 16.58 12.79
C PRO A 200 31.54 16.64 12.80
N VAL A 201 32.08 17.43 13.71
CA VAL A 201 33.51 17.38 14.08
C VAL A 201 33.77 16.04 14.75
N VAL A 202 34.58 15.20 14.11
CA VAL A 202 35.11 13.97 14.70
C VAL A 202 36.40 14.34 15.45
N PRO A 203 36.50 14.12 16.77
CA PRO A 203 37.78 14.30 17.46
C PRO A 203 38.74 13.17 17.06
N VAL A 204 39.82 13.54 16.38
CA VAL A 204 40.94 12.64 16.07
C VAL A 204 41.71 12.40 17.37
N TRP A 205 41.66 11.18 17.91
CA TRP A 205 42.57 10.77 18.97
C TRP A 205 43.85 10.25 18.33
N GLY A 206 44.96 10.91 18.69
CA GLY A 206 46.29 10.70 18.14
C GLY A 206 46.81 9.29 18.35
N ARG A 207 47.31 8.70 17.27
CA ARG A 207 48.15 7.52 17.26
C ARG A 207 49.61 8.00 17.25
N SER A 208 50.31 7.89 18.38
CA SER A 208 51.78 8.00 18.41
C SER A 208 52.42 6.71 17.92
N PRO A 209 53.44 6.75 17.04
CA PRO A 209 54.22 5.59 16.67
C PRO A 209 55.58 5.53 17.40
N ALA A 210 56.13 4.32 17.39
CA ALA A 210 57.55 3.97 17.53
C ALA A 210 58.17 3.95 18.95
N GLY A 211 58.64 2.75 19.32
CA GLY A 211 59.48 2.49 20.48
C GLY A 211 59.92 1.02 20.54
N CYS A 212 60.48 0.50 19.45
CA CYS A 212 61.24 -0.75 19.46
C CYS A 212 62.62 -0.43 20.05
N LEU A 213 62.95 -0.99 21.21
CA LEU A 213 64.32 -1.05 21.71
C LEU A 213 64.60 -2.46 22.20
N SER A 214 65.55 -3.08 21.50
CA SER A 214 66.17 -4.37 21.76
C SER A 214 67.28 -4.23 22.81
N THR A 215 67.60 -5.36 23.43
CA THR A 215 68.95 -5.85 23.86
C THR A 215 69.33 -5.76 25.35
N ARG A 216 69.56 -6.97 25.93
CA ARG A 216 70.57 -7.43 26.94
C ARG A 216 70.74 -6.61 28.23
N TRP A 217 70.86 -7.19 29.42
CA TRP A 217 71.54 -8.42 29.88
C TRP A 217 70.76 -9.09 31.00
#